data_AF-A0A7V0MIS6-F1
#
_entry.id   AF-A0A7V0MIS6-F1
#
_cell.length_a   1.000
_cell.length_b   1.000
_cell.length_c   1.000
_cell.angle_alpha   90.00
_cell.angle_beta   90.00
_cell.angle_gamma   90.00
#
_symmetry.space_group_name_H-M   'P 1'
#
loop_
_entity.id
_entity.type
_entity.pdbx_description
1 polymer ?
#
loop_
_entity_poly.entity_id
_entity_poly.type
_entity_poly.pdbx_seq_one_letter_code
_entity_poly.pdbx_strand_id
1 'polypeptide(L)'
;MNDKHIRGLLAEVIEKARTSRQVMQELRINELCRQCDEEEGGSCCGAGIENRYDAVLLLLNLLAGANLPASRFDEKSCYFLGPEGCVLKIRHTLCVNFLCDKIEENLSLEELVRLQEVIGEEIDLTFVLYEAVRKFLRSLTGNGND
;
A
#
# COMPACT_ATOMS: atom_id res chain seq x y z
N MET A 1 -21.12 -1.98 -2.09
CA MET A 1 -20.89 -3.18 -1.27
C MET A 1 -21.82 -3.13 -0.07
N ASN A 2 -22.82 -4.02 0.01
CA ASN A 2 -23.86 -3.96 1.06
C ASN A 2 -23.45 -4.66 2.36
N ASP A 3 -22.38 -5.44 2.34
CA ASP A 3 -21.82 -6.07 3.53
C ASP A 3 -21.33 -5.00 4.52
N LYS A 4 -21.95 -4.96 5.72
CA LYS A 4 -21.62 -3.98 6.77
C LYS A 4 -20.24 -4.26 7.38
N HIS A 5 -19.85 -5.53 7.48
CA HIS A 5 -18.56 -5.92 8.05
C HIS A 5 -17.41 -5.50 7.12
N ILE A 6 -17.50 -5.82 5.82
CA ILE A 6 -16.46 -5.43 4.87
C ILE A 6 -16.36 -3.91 4.73
N ARG A 7 -17.49 -3.19 4.78
CA ARG A 7 -17.45 -1.71 4.80
C ARG A 7 -16.75 -1.14 6.03
N GLY A 8 -16.97 -1.74 7.20
CA GLY A 8 -16.27 -1.36 8.44
C GLY A 8 -14.76 -1.58 8.31
N LEU A 9 -14.35 -2.79 7.91
CA LEU A 9 -12.95 -3.13 7.67
C LEU A 9 -12.28 -2.20 6.65
N LEU A 10 -12.98 -1.87 5.55
CA LEU A 10 -12.45 -0.96 4.54
C LEU A 10 -12.19 0.43 5.10
N ALA A 11 -13.10 0.97 5.92
CA ALA A 11 -12.89 2.27 6.57
C ALA A 11 -11.70 2.23 7.54
N GLU A 12 -11.58 1.17 8.34
CA GLU A 12 -10.45 1.01 9.27
C GLU A 12 -9.11 0.88 8.54
N VAL A 13 -9.04 0.10 7.46
CA VAL A 13 -7.82 -0.03 6.64
C VAL A 13 -7.43 1.30 6.01
N ILE A 14 -8.39 2.08 5.50
CA ILE A 14 -8.11 3.42 4.94
C ILE A 14 -7.48 4.32 6.00
N GLU A 15 -7.99 4.28 7.23
CA GLU A 15 -7.44 5.08 8.32
C GLU A 15 -6.03 4.61 8.73
N LYS A 16 -5.79 3.30 8.86
CA LYS A 16 -4.44 2.80 9.18
C LYS A 16 -3.42 3.08 8.08
N ALA A 17 -3.80 2.92 6.81
CA ALA A 17 -2.94 3.28 5.69
C ALA A 17 -2.66 4.79 5.60
N ARG A 18 -3.63 5.63 6.02
CA ARG A 18 -3.41 7.08 6.17
C ARG A 18 -2.42 7.36 7.30
N THR A 19 -2.58 6.73 8.46
CA THR A 19 -1.70 6.90 9.62
C THR A 19 -0.26 6.50 9.31
N SER A 20 -0.02 5.33 8.73
CA SER A 20 1.33 4.89 8.39
C SER A 20 1.99 5.80 7.35
N ARG A 21 1.23 6.28 6.34
CA ARG A 21 1.72 7.26 5.36
C ARG A 21 2.07 8.60 6.03
N GLN A 22 1.29 9.04 7.01
CA GLN A 22 1.60 10.25 7.78
C GLN A 22 2.89 10.08 8.59
N VAL A 23 3.07 8.96 9.28
CA VAL A 23 4.32 8.67 10.00
C VAL A 23 5.51 8.64 9.05
N MET A 24 5.40 8.00 7.87
CA MET A 24 6.46 8.02 6.86
C MET A 24 6.81 9.45 6.40
N GLN A 25 5.82 10.33 6.27
CA GLN A 25 6.03 11.73 5.92
C GLN A 25 6.69 12.53 7.05
N GLU A 26 6.24 12.36 8.29
CA GLU A 26 6.81 12.99 9.48
C GLU A 26 8.28 12.61 9.66
N LEU A 27 8.62 11.33 9.44
CA LEU A 27 9.98 10.79 9.48
C LEU A 27 10.79 11.10 8.21
N ARG A 28 10.23 11.89 7.27
CA ARG A 28 10.88 12.32 6.02
C ARG A 28 11.37 11.17 5.11
N ILE A 29 10.79 9.97 5.25
CA ILE A 29 11.16 8.81 4.42
C ILE A 29 10.90 9.08 2.93
N ASN A 30 9.81 9.78 2.59
CA ASN A 30 9.50 10.10 1.20
C ASN A 30 10.57 10.99 0.55
N GLU A 31 11.09 11.97 1.31
CA GLU A 31 12.15 12.86 0.85
C GLU A 31 13.45 12.07 0.63
N LEU A 32 13.80 11.22 1.60
CA LEU A 32 14.97 10.33 1.52
C LEU A 32 14.89 9.40 0.29
N CYS A 33 13.73 8.80 0.05
CA CYS A 33 13.49 7.93 -1.10
C CYS A 33 13.59 8.69 -2.42
N ARG A 34 13.00 9.89 -2.52
CA ARG A 34 13.08 10.73 -3.73
C ARG A 34 14.53 11.10 -4.03
N GLN A 35 15.27 11.58 -3.03
CA GLN A 35 16.67 11.94 -3.20
C GLN A 35 17.50 10.72 -3.65
N CYS A 36 17.27 9.55 -3.05
CA CYS A 36 17.96 8.31 -3.45
C CYS A 36 17.65 7.91 -4.91
N ASP A 37 16.40 8.01 -5.34
CA ASP A 37 15.98 7.73 -6.71
C ASP A 37 16.66 8.68 -7.72
N GLU A 38 16.67 9.98 -7.42
CA GLU A 38 17.19 11.04 -8.29
C GLU A 38 18.73 11.08 -8.35
N GLU A 39 19.42 10.88 -7.22
CA GLU A 39 20.87 11.10 -7.11
C GLU A 39 21.70 9.81 -7.15
N GLU A 40 21.13 8.68 -6.71
CA GLU A 40 21.87 7.43 -6.48
C GLU A 40 21.37 6.25 -7.32
N GLY A 41 20.26 6.44 -8.06
CA GLY A 41 19.66 5.39 -8.88
C GLY A 41 18.90 4.35 -8.05
N GLY A 42 18.30 4.78 -6.94
CA GLY A 42 17.38 3.95 -6.15
C GLY A 42 16.30 3.31 -7.01
N SER A 43 15.83 2.12 -6.63
CA SER A 43 14.85 1.35 -7.42
C SER A 43 13.79 0.65 -6.57
N CYS A 44 13.66 1.02 -5.30
CA CYS A 44 12.73 0.39 -4.35
C CYS A 44 11.26 0.51 -4.82
N CYS A 45 10.94 1.54 -5.62
CA CYS A 45 9.65 1.71 -6.29
C CYS A 45 9.76 1.61 -7.83
N GLY A 46 10.71 0.83 -8.33
CA GLY A 46 10.97 0.65 -9.75
C GLY A 46 9.93 -0.22 -10.47
N ALA A 47 10.05 -0.28 -11.80
CA ALA A 47 9.21 -1.07 -12.67
C ALA A 47 9.27 -2.56 -12.30
N GLY A 48 8.12 -3.24 -12.37
CA GLY A 48 7.95 -4.63 -11.98
C GLY A 48 7.38 -4.82 -10.58
N ILE A 49 7.50 -3.83 -9.68
CA ILE A 49 6.88 -3.88 -8.35
C ILE A 49 5.34 -3.91 -8.46
N GLU A 50 4.76 -3.27 -9.48
CA GLU A 50 3.32 -3.32 -9.74
C GLU A 50 2.77 -4.74 -9.93
N ASN A 51 3.60 -5.70 -10.37
CA ASN A 51 3.18 -7.09 -10.58
C ASN A 51 2.91 -7.85 -9.26
N ARG A 52 3.21 -7.23 -8.11
CA ARG A 52 2.83 -7.75 -6.79
C ARG A 52 1.36 -7.48 -6.45
N TYR A 53 0.71 -6.55 -7.16
CA TYR A 53 -0.69 -6.23 -6.94
C TYR A 53 -1.58 -7.19 -7.72
N ASP A 54 -2.38 -7.98 -7.00
CA ASP A 54 -3.40 -8.83 -7.61
C ASP A 54 -4.73 -8.09 -7.82
N ALA A 55 -5.66 -8.75 -8.50
CA ALA A 55 -6.97 -8.18 -8.80
C ALA A 55 -7.78 -7.81 -7.54
N VAL A 56 -7.61 -8.54 -6.44
CA VAL A 56 -8.34 -8.27 -5.18
C VAL A 56 -7.79 -7.00 -4.56
N LEU A 57 -6.47 -6.84 -4.47
CA LEU A 57 -5.85 -5.65 -3.89
C LEU A 57 -6.13 -4.38 -4.73
N LEU A 58 -6.17 -4.50 -6.05
CA LEU A 58 -6.60 -3.42 -6.93
C LEU A 58 -8.08 -3.07 -6.74
N LEU A 59 -8.95 -4.07 -6.58
CA LEU A 59 -10.36 -3.86 -6.24
C LEU A 59 -10.51 -3.14 -4.90
N LEU A 60 -9.74 -3.50 -3.87
CA LEU A 60 -9.77 -2.80 -2.58
C LEU A 60 -9.41 -1.32 -2.73
N ASN A 61 -8.44 -0.99 -3.58
CA ASN A 61 -8.08 0.39 -3.88
C ASN A 61 -9.19 1.16 -4.59
N LEU A 62 -9.85 0.54 -5.58
CA LEU A 62 -11.02 1.12 -6.22
C LEU A 62 -12.16 1.37 -5.22
N LEU A 63 -12.43 0.41 -4.33
CA LEU A 63 -13.44 0.55 -3.26
C LEU A 63 -13.05 1.64 -2.26
N ALA A 64 -11.77 1.84 -2.00
CA ALA A 64 -11.25 2.94 -1.20
C ALA A 64 -11.32 4.30 -1.92
N GLY A 65 -11.78 4.34 -3.17
CA GLY A 65 -11.89 5.55 -3.98
C GLY A 65 -10.56 6.03 -4.56
N ALA A 66 -9.61 5.12 -4.81
CA ALA A 66 -8.43 5.42 -5.60
C ALA A 66 -8.77 5.40 -7.09
N ASN A 67 -8.14 6.28 -7.86
CA ASN A 67 -8.17 6.21 -9.32
C ASN A 67 -6.93 5.44 -9.78
N LEU A 68 -7.12 4.38 -10.55
CA LEU A 68 -5.99 3.68 -11.17
C LEU A 68 -5.45 4.53 -12.33
N PRO A 69 -4.13 4.68 -12.45
CA PRO A 69 -3.53 5.48 -13.51
C PRO A 69 -3.77 4.82 -14.89
N ALA A 70 -3.91 5.63 -15.93
CA ALA A 70 -4.06 5.14 -17.30
C ALA A 70 -2.72 4.78 -17.97
N SER A 71 -1.63 5.33 -17.45
CA SER A 71 -0.25 5.12 -17.93
C SER A 71 0.73 5.33 -16.78
N ARG A 72 1.96 4.85 -16.94
CA ARG A 72 3.05 5.16 -16.00
C ARG A 72 3.33 6.66 -15.98
N PHE A 73 3.76 7.15 -14.82
CA PHE A 73 4.35 8.48 -14.71
C PHE A 73 5.75 8.52 -15.31
N ASP A 74 6.55 7.48 -15.03
CA ASP A 74 7.90 7.27 -15.57
C ASP A 74 8.08 5.79 -15.97
N GLU A 75 8.77 5.54 -17.08
CA GLU A 75 8.90 4.19 -17.66
C GLU A 75 9.68 3.22 -16.77
N LYS A 76 10.62 3.73 -15.95
CA LYS A 76 11.46 2.94 -15.04
C LYS A 76 10.81 2.74 -13.68
N SER A 77 9.71 3.43 -13.42
CA SER A 77 9.00 3.43 -12.14
C SER A 77 7.84 2.44 -12.10
N CYS A 78 7.45 2.06 -10.88
CA CYS A 78 6.24 1.30 -10.62
C CYS A 78 5.02 1.98 -11.24
N TYR A 79 4.09 1.20 -11.80
CA TYR A 79 2.91 1.73 -12.49
C TYR A 79 2.03 2.62 -11.60
N PHE A 80 2.11 2.43 -10.28
CA PHE A 80 1.36 3.18 -9.29
C PHE A 80 2.16 4.29 -8.61
N LEU A 81 3.41 4.55 -9.02
CA LEU A 81 4.19 5.67 -8.52
C LEU A 81 3.82 6.94 -9.28
N GLY A 82 3.42 7.98 -8.56
CA GLY A 82 3.18 9.32 -9.08
C GLY A 82 4.24 10.31 -8.60
N PRO A 83 4.14 11.59 -9.01
CA PRO A 83 5.13 12.62 -8.69
C PRO A 83 5.29 12.88 -7.18
N GLU A 84 4.24 12.64 -6.40
CA GLU A 84 4.21 12.84 -4.94
C GLU A 84 4.20 11.50 -4.17
N GLY A 85 4.61 10.41 -4.83
CA GLY A 85 4.61 9.06 -4.28
C GLY A 85 3.46 8.19 -4.79
N CYS A 86 3.26 7.03 -4.14
CA CYS A 86 2.30 6.03 -4.60
C CYS A 86 0.86 6.57 -4.60
N VAL A 87 0.14 6.38 -5.71
CA VAL A 87 -1.25 6.86 -5.90
C VAL A 87 -2.30 5.94 -5.28
N LEU A 88 -1.92 4.73 -4.88
CA LEU A 88 -2.81 3.79 -4.20
C LEU A 88 -3.00 4.17 -2.73
N LYS A 89 -4.18 3.85 -2.19
CA LYS A 89 -4.51 4.06 -0.78
C LYS A 89 -4.09 2.88 0.08
N ILE A 90 -4.33 1.66 -0.41
CA ILE A 90 -3.99 0.41 0.26
C ILE A 90 -2.81 -0.19 -0.49
N ARG A 91 -1.64 -0.16 0.14
CA ARG A 91 -0.38 -0.57 -0.49
C ARG A 91 -0.14 -2.06 -0.27
N HIS A 92 0.58 -2.70 -1.19
CA HIS A 92 1.03 -4.08 -1.00
C HIS A 92 1.99 -4.17 0.19
N THR A 93 1.98 -5.27 0.94
CA THR A 93 2.82 -5.47 2.14
C THR A 93 4.29 -5.17 1.88
N LEU A 94 4.84 -5.60 0.74
CA LEU A 94 6.22 -5.28 0.34
C LEU A 94 6.49 -3.76 0.29
N CYS A 95 5.53 -2.97 -0.19
CA CYS A 95 5.69 -1.52 -0.35
C CYS A 95 5.67 -0.75 0.97
N VAL A 96 5.18 -1.37 2.05
CA VAL A 96 5.13 -0.73 3.38
C VAL A 96 6.13 -1.35 4.34
N ASN A 97 6.42 -2.65 4.22
CA ASN A 97 7.27 -3.37 5.17
C ASN A 97 8.75 -3.40 4.78
N PHE A 98 9.10 -2.99 3.56
CA PHE A 98 10.50 -2.94 3.14
C PHE A 98 11.14 -1.63 3.60
N LEU A 99 12.05 -1.73 4.57
CA LEU A 99 12.95 -0.66 4.98
C LEU A 99 14.33 -1.00 4.42
N CYS A 100 14.89 -0.14 3.57
CA CYS A 100 16.26 -0.32 3.10
C CYS A 100 17.25 0.19 4.15
N ASP A 101 18.51 -0.26 4.06
CA ASP A 101 19.60 0.15 4.96
C ASP A 101 19.66 1.67 5.14
N LYS A 102 19.42 2.44 4.07
CA LYS A 102 19.41 3.90 4.13
C LYS A 102 18.31 4.44 5.03
N ILE A 103 17.11 3.85 5.01
CA ILE A 103 16.03 4.24 5.92
C ILE A 103 16.42 3.84 7.35
N GLU A 104 16.91 2.62 7.55
CA GLU A 104 17.26 2.11 8.89
C GLU A 104 18.39 2.92 9.55
N GLU A 105 19.40 3.34 8.78
CA GLU A 105 20.51 4.15 9.27
C GLU A 105 20.15 5.62 9.56
N ASN A 106 19.05 6.12 8.98
CA ASN A 106 18.60 7.51 9.15
C ASN A 106 17.52 7.68 10.22
N LEU A 107 17.09 6.61 10.87
CA LEU A 107 16.08 6.64 11.93
C LEU A 107 16.67 6.18 13.25
N SER A 108 16.24 6.83 14.34
CA SER A 108 16.50 6.31 15.68
C SER A 108 15.70 5.02 15.93
N LEU A 109 16.11 4.25 16.93
CA LEU A 109 15.39 3.04 17.33
C LEU A 109 13.92 3.34 17.71
N GLU A 110 13.66 4.46 18.37
CA GLU A 110 12.30 4.88 18.76
C GLU A 110 11.44 5.17 17.52
N GLU A 111 12.01 5.86 16.53
CA GLU A 111 11.32 6.14 15.26
C GLU A 111 11.06 4.88 14.45
N LEU A 112 12.02 3.94 14.42
CA LEU A 112 11.86 2.64 13.77
C LEU A 112 10.74 1.81 14.40
N VAL A 113 10.71 1.73 15.74
CA VAL A 113 9.64 1.02 16.46
C VAL A 113 8.30 1.66 16.15
N ARG A 114 8.18 2.99 16.26
CA ARG A 114 6.96 3.73 15.94
C ARG A 114 6.47 3.46 14.51
N LEU A 115 7.39 3.47 13.54
CA LEU A 115 7.10 3.22 12.14
C LEU A 115 6.61 1.78 11.92
N GLN A 116 7.29 0.80 12.49
CA GLN A 116 6.94 -0.61 12.37
C GLN A 116 5.59 -0.93 13.02
N GLU A 117 5.26 -0.31 14.15
CA GLU A 117 3.97 -0.48 14.82
C GLU A 117 2.81 -0.05 13.90
N VAL A 118 2.86 1.17 13.34
CA VAL A 118 1.77 1.67 12.48
C VAL A 118 1.69 0.92 11.14
N ILE A 119 2.81 0.43 10.61
CA ILE A 119 2.84 -0.41 9.41
C ILE A 119 2.26 -1.80 9.70
N GLY A 120 2.60 -2.38 10.85
CA GLY A 120 2.05 -3.67 11.29
C GLY A 120 0.52 -3.62 11.37
N GLU A 121 -0.02 -2.55 11.97
CA GLU A 121 -1.48 -2.32 12.02
C GLU A 121 -2.11 -2.20 10.62
N GLU A 122 -1.46 -1.50 9.67
CA GLU A 122 -1.93 -1.42 8.27
C GLU A 122 -1.94 -2.81 7.61
N ILE A 123 -0.86 -3.58 7.76
CA ILE A 123 -0.70 -4.91 7.14
C ILE A 123 -1.76 -5.88 7.68
N ASP A 124 -1.89 -5.96 9.00
CA ASP A 124 -2.79 -6.90 9.65
C ASP A 124 -4.25 -6.65 9.25
N LEU A 125 -4.71 -5.40 9.32
CA LEU A 125 -6.08 -5.06 8.90
C LEU A 125 -6.28 -5.23 7.40
N THR A 126 -5.29 -4.90 6.58
CA THR A 126 -5.37 -5.11 5.12
C THR A 126 -5.53 -6.60 4.81
N PHE A 127 -4.82 -7.48 5.51
CA PHE A 127 -4.96 -8.92 5.35
C PHE A 127 -6.37 -9.41 5.73
N VAL A 128 -6.91 -8.94 6.86
CA VAL A 128 -8.27 -9.29 7.30
C VAL A 128 -9.32 -8.85 6.28
N LEU A 129 -9.22 -7.62 5.76
CA LEU A 129 -10.10 -7.11 4.70
C LEU A 129 -9.96 -7.92 3.41
N TYR A 130 -8.73 -8.20 3.00
CA TYR A 130 -8.43 -8.98 1.80
C TYR A 130 -9.10 -10.35 1.85
N GLU A 131 -8.95 -11.08 2.96
CA GLU A 131 -9.55 -12.41 3.12
C GLU A 131 -11.07 -12.34 3.19
N ALA A 132 -11.64 -11.32 3.85
CA ALA A 132 -13.09 -11.10 3.88
C ALA A 132 -13.66 -10.88 2.47
N VAL A 133 -13.04 -10.00 1.67
CA VAL A 133 -13.46 -9.74 0.28
C VAL A 133 -13.26 -10.98 -0.58
N ARG A 134 -12.15 -11.69 -0.45
CA ARG A 134 -11.89 -12.90 -1.22
C ARG A 134 -12.90 -14.01 -0.91
N LYS A 135 -13.30 -14.17 0.35
CA LYS A 135 -14.40 -15.08 0.75
C LYS A 135 -15.73 -14.65 0.16
N PHE A 136 -16.05 -13.36 0.22
CA PHE A 136 -17.27 -12.80 -0.37
C PHE A 136 -17.33 -13.06 -1.89
N LEU A 137 -16.26 -12.77 -2.64
CA LEU A 137 -16.20 -13.01 -4.08
C LEU A 137 -16.39 -14.50 -4.43
N ARG A 138 -15.78 -15.41 -3.67
CA ARG A 138 -15.97 -16.86 -3.85
C ARG A 138 -17.42 -17.30 -3.66
N SER A 139 -18.13 -16.70 -2.70
CA SER A 139 -19.55 -17.01 -2.46
C SER A 139 -20.45 -16.57 -3.62
N LEU A 140 -20.06 -15.52 -4.36
CA LEU A 140 -20.79 -15.06 -5.54
C LEU A 140 -20.59 -15.98 -6.74
N THR A 141 -19.37 -16.50 -6.93
CA THR A 141 -19.04 -17.40 -8.04
C THR A 141 -19.53 -18.84 -7.82
N GLY A 142 -19.83 -19.22 -6.57
CA GLY A 142 -20.30 -20.57 -6.21
C GLY A 142 -21.81 -20.80 -6.41
N ASN A 143 -22.60 -19.75 -6.65
CA ASN A 143 -24.07 -19.82 -6.80
C ASN A 143 -24.54 -19.65 -8.27
N GLY A 144 -23.66 -19.93 -9.25
CA GLY A 144 -23.92 -19.70 -10.68
C GLY A 144 -24.20 -20.96 -11.52
N ASN A 145 -24.35 -22.13 -10.89
CA ASN A 145 -24.77 -23.36 -11.56
C ASN A 145 -26.01 -23.91 -10.85
N ASP A 146 -27.19 -23.41 -11.22
CA ASP A 146 -28.48 -24.10 -11.15
C ASP A 146 -29.33 -23.65 -12.34
#